data_AF-A0A6J1JPS4-F1
#
_entry.id   AF-A0A6J1JPS4-F1
#
_cell.length_a   1.000
_cell.length_b   1.000
_cell.length_c   1.000
_cell.angle_alpha   90.00
_cell.angle_beta   90.00
_cell.angle_gamma   90.00
#
_symmetry.space_group_name_H-M   'P 1'
#
loop_
_entity.id
_entity.type
_entity.pdbx_description
1 polymer ?
#
loop_
_entity_poly.entity_id
_entity_poly.type
_entity_poly.pdbx_seq_one_letter_code
_entity_poly.pdbx_strand_id
1 'polypeptide(L)'
;MAGMAAGLKRDPIVILRIDGEDLLEFINSPAYEPEMVAIFSKIEQSEETLHDNIVKAFQNLTVEQGMPPPSDSWVMSDIVEPALESCALGENCGKPVSQETFLLEFKRAAEHVAQRLKELPVIVAHSENTFDGSSIRRLLSNKFELDKSLNTALQSIPKDKTGKLPKEHLQLALDLVAPLAGLPPLGALNEMDNLILDAFKMVAADDGKAVKEDEFKKLLTEILGAVMLQLESNPILVSSNSVVHEPLACSSTLLTPSS
;
A
#
# COMPACT_ATOMS: atom_id res chain seq x y z
N MET A 1 -17.94 -19.71 -24.24
CA MET A 1 -17.74 -18.72 -23.16
C MET A 1 -17.69 -19.46 -21.84
N ALA A 2 -16.51 -19.71 -21.30
CA ALA A 2 -16.33 -20.32 -19.99
C ALA A 2 -15.72 -19.24 -19.09
N GLY A 3 -16.51 -18.72 -18.16
CA GLY A 3 -16.07 -17.77 -17.16
C GLY A 3 -15.12 -18.45 -16.19
N MET A 4 -13.83 -18.19 -16.34
CA MET A 4 -12.86 -18.44 -15.29
C MET A 4 -12.82 -17.21 -14.40
N ALA A 5 -13.76 -17.14 -13.45
CA ALA A 5 -13.56 -16.33 -12.25
C ALA A 5 -12.53 -17.08 -11.39
N ALA A 6 -11.25 -16.98 -11.76
CA ALA A 6 -10.18 -17.31 -10.84
C ALA A 6 -10.33 -16.35 -9.67
N GLY A 7 -10.57 -16.91 -8.47
CA GLY A 7 -10.69 -16.16 -7.24
C GLY A 7 -9.39 -15.42 -6.97
N LEU A 8 -9.29 -14.19 -7.47
CA LEU A 8 -8.41 -13.19 -6.89
C LEU A 8 -8.92 -13.02 -5.47
N LYS A 9 -8.17 -13.55 -4.50
CA LYS A 9 -8.37 -13.30 -3.08
C LYS A 9 -8.32 -11.78 -2.95
N ARG A 10 -9.50 -11.14 -2.90
CA ARG A 10 -9.58 -9.70 -2.70
C ARG A 10 -9.05 -9.45 -1.31
N ASP A 11 -8.09 -8.53 -1.19
CA ASP A 11 -7.57 -8.14 0.10
C ASP A 11 -8.76 -7.72 0.98
N PRO A 12 -8.82 -8.19 2.24
CA PRO A 12 -9.92 -7.85 3.12
C PRO A 12 -9.96 -6.33 3.28
N ILE A 13 -11.04 -5.71 2.85
CA ILE A 13 -11.29 -4.28 3.06
C ILE A 13 -12.06 -4.15 4.37
N VAL A 14 -11.47 -3.43 5.32
CA VAL A 14 -12.10 -3.03 6.57
C VAL A 14 -12.61 -1.60 6.39
N ILE A 15 -13.85 -1.36 6.79
CA ILE A 15 -14.43 -0.01 6.81
C ILE A 15 -14.24 0.55 8.22
N LEU A 16 -13.37 1.55 8.34
CA LEU A 16 -13.10 2.27 9.57
C LEU A 16 -13.91 3.56 9.60
N ARG A 17 -14.45 3.90 10.77
CA ARG A 17 -15.02 5.23 11.03
C ARG A 17 -14.06 5.97 11.96
N ILE A 18 -13.37 6.95 11.41
CA ILE A 18 -12.40 7.76 12.13
C ILE A 18 -13.11 8.99 12.69
N ASP A 19 -13.26 9.06 14.01
CA ASP A 19 -14.00 10.12 14.71
C ASP A 19 -13.16 10.88 15.75
N GLY A 20 -11.84 10.67 15.72
CA GLY A 20 -10.88 11.37 16.57
C GLY A 20 -10.61 10.72 17.92
N GLU A 21 -11.32 9.66 18.32
CA GLU A 21 -11.05 8.96 19.59
C GLU A 21 -9.65 8.34 19.61
N ASP A 22 -9.31 7.56 18.58
CA ASP A 22 -8.00 6.91 18.45
C ASP A 22 -6.84 7.93 18.36
N LEU A 23 -7.08 9.09 17.72
CA LEU A 23 -6.08 10.17 17.65
C LEU A 23 -5.85 10.81 19.02
N LEU A 24 -6.90 10.99 19.82
CA LEU A 24 -6.79 11.46 21.20
C LEU A 24 -6.09 10.44 22.10
N GLU A 25 -6.37 9.15 21.91
CA GLU A 25 -5.66 8.09 22.63
C GLU A 25 -4.17 8.13 22.28
N PHE A 26 -3.82 8.19 20.99
CA PHE A 26 -2.45 8.26 20.50
C PHE A 26 -1.66 9.41 21.14
N ILE A 27 -2.15 10.65 21.07
CA ILE A 27 -1.41 11.83 21.59
C ILE A 27 -1.29 11.87 23.11
N ASN A 28 -2.08 11.06 23.83
CA ASN A 28 -2.01 10.91 25.28
C ASN A 28 -1.30 9.62 25.72
N SER A 29 -0.92 8.77 24.76
CA SER A 29 -0.19 7.54 24.99
C SER A 29 1.31 7.80 25.21
N PRO A 30 2.04 6.86 25.84
CA PRO A 30 3.50 6.94 25.91
C PRO A 30 4.20 6.77 24.55
N ALA A 31 3.49 6.35 23.50
CA ALA A 31 4.05 6.21 22.15
C ALA A 31 4.14 7.56 21.40
N TYR A 32 3.41 8.58 21.86
CA TYR A 32 3.34 9.89 21.20
C TYR A 32 4.72 10.52 20.95
N GLU A 33 5.47 10.80 22.02
CA GLU A 33 6.77 11.46 21.89
C GLU A 33 7.78 10.70 21.01
N PRO A 34 8.05 9.39 21.24
CA PRO A 34 9.04 8.68 20.42
C PRO A 34 8.64 8.61 18.94
N GLU A 35 7.35 8.43 18.61
CA GLU A 35 6.89 8.42 17.22
C GLU A 35 7.01 9.79 16.56
N MET A 36 6.53 10.84 17.24
CA MET A 36 6.57 12.20 16.69
C MET A 36 8.00 12.73 16.55
N VAL A 37 8.92 12.36 17.44
CA VAL A 37 10.35 12.67 17.28
C VAL A 37 10.93 11.97 16.06
N ALA A 38 10.60 10.69 15.84
CA ALA A 38 11.05 9.96 14.66
C ALA A 38 10.49 10.55 13.36
N ILE A 39 9.25 11.04 13.36
CA ILE A 39 8.65 11.77 12.24
C ILE A 39 9.37 13.12 12.05
N PHE A 40 9.58 13.88 13.12
CA PHE A 40 10.24 15.18 13.08
C PHE A 40 11.65 15.10 12.45
N SER A 41 12.45 14.12 12.86
CA SER A 41 13.79 13.90 12.27
C SER A 41 13.77 13.54 10.78
N LYS A 42 12.67 12.96 10.27
CA LYS A 42 12.51 12.69 8.83
C LYS A 42 12.14 13.94 8.04
N ILE A 43 11.38 14.87 8.63
CA ILE A 43 10.90 16.10 7.96
C ILE A 43 11.87 17.28 8.04
N GLU A 44 12.75 17.34 9.06
CA GLU A 44 13.73 18.42 9.29
C GLU A 44 14.81 18.60 8.18
N GLN A 45 14.71 17.88 7.06
CA GLN A 45 15.66 17.99 5.95
C GLN A 45 15.47 19.26 5.10
N SER A 46 14.50 20.12 5.41
CA SER A 46 14.15 21.34 4.66
C SER A 46 13.91 22.56 5.58
N GLU A 47 14.28 23.76 5.12
CA GLU A 47 14.03 25.05 5.81
C GLU A 47 12.55 25.47 5.75
N GLU A 48 11.65 24.64 6.30
CA GLU A 48 10.21 24.84 6.23
C GLU A 48 9.63 25.42 7.53
N THR A 49 8.44 25.99 7.42
CA THR A 49 7.77 26.62 8.57
C THR A 49 7.26 25.57 9.56
N LEU A 50 6.98 25.97 10.80
CA LEU A 50 6.34 25.09 11.79
C LEU A 50 5.02 24.51 11.27
N HIS A 51 4.24 25.31 10.54
CA HIS A 51 2.99 24.89 9.93
C HIS A 51 3.22 23.75 8.93
N ASP A 52 4.17 23.91 8.01
CA ASP A 52 4.50 22.89 7.01
C ASP A 52 5.00 21.60 7.67
N ASN A 53 5.80 21.72 8.74
CA ASN A 53 6.27 20.58 9.50
C ASN A 53 5.10 19.82 10.16
N ILE A 54 4.10 20.52 10.72
CA ILE A 54 2.92 19.89 11.32
C ILE A 54 2.07 19.20 10.23
N VAL A 55 1.85 19.84 9.08
CA VAL A 55 1.12 19.25 7.95
C VAL A 55 1.81 17.97 7.47
N LYS A 56 3.14 18.01 7.26
CA LYS A 56 3.93 16.83 6.90
C LYS A 56 3.88 15.75 7.97
N ALA A 57 3.84 16.13 9.24
CA ALA A 57 3.73 15.17 10.32
C ALA A 57 2.37 14.45 10.31
N PHE A 58 1.27 15.16 10.05
CA PHE A 58 -0.04 14.53 9.83
C PHE A 58 -0.02 13.57 8.64
N GLN A 59 0.68 13.91 7.55
CA GLN A 59 0.85 13.02 6.39
C GLN A 59 1.62 11.74 6.70
N ASN A 60 2.37 11.69 7.82
CA ASN A 60 3.06 10.49 8.28
C ASN A 60 2.23 9.66 9.28
N LEU A 61 1.10 10.19 9.78
CA LEU A 61 0.15 9.42 10.58
C LEU A 61 -0.77 8.60 9.68
N THR A 62 -1.25 7.49 10.21
CA THR A 62 -2.14 6.56 9.52
C THR A 62 -3.43 6.35 10.31
N VAL A 63 -4.31 5.51 9.77
CA VAL A 63 -5.54 5.11 10.47
C VAL A 63 -5.26 4.42 11.80
N GLU A 64 -4.08 3.82 11.99
CA GLU A 64 -3.65 3.22 13.26
C GLU A 64 -3.48 4.27 14.37
N GLN A 65 -3.11 5.50 14.01
CA GLN A 65 -3.06 6.64 14.93
C GLN A 65 -4.35 7.47 14.90
N GLY A 66 -5.45 6.92 14.36
CA GLY A 66 -6.73 7.62 14.27
C GLY A 66 -6.76 8.77 13.27
N MET A 67 -5.86 8.79 12.28
CA MET A 67 -5.79 9.85 11.27
C MET A 67 -6.33 9.34 9.92
N PRO A 68 -7.38 9.96 9.34
CA PRO A 68 -7.75 9.65 7.97
C PRO A 68 -6.69 10.20 6.99
N PRO A 69 -6.55 9.64 5.78
CA PRO A 69 -5.50 10.01 4.84
C PRO A 69 -5.51 11.51 4.50
N PRO A 70 -4.49 12.30 4.90
CA PRO A 70 -4.47 13.74 4.60
C PRO A 70 -4.20 14.05 3.12
N SER A 71 -3.83 13.04 2.34
CA SER A 71 -3.71 13.13 0.88
C SER A 71 -5.07 13.28 0.19
N ASP A 72 -6.18 12.95 0.87
CA ASP A 72 -7.52 13.25 0.38
C ASP A 72 -7.83 14.74 0.54
N SER A 73 -8.27 15.37 -0.55
CA SER A 73 -8.50 16.81 -0.60
C SER A 73 -9.56 17.29 0.40
N TRP A 74 -10.58 16.47 0.66
CA TRP A 74 -11.64 16.82 1.61
C TRP A 74 -11.11 16.75 3.04
N VAL A 75 -10.34 15.71 3.37
CA VAL A 75 -9.69 15.60 4.69
C VAL A 75 -8.79 16.79 4.96
N MET A 76 -7.96 17.20 3.98
CA MET A 76 -7.09 18.35 4.16
C MET A 76 -7.88 19.65 4.42
N SER A 77 -8.85 19.95 3.56
CA SER A 77 -9.56 21.25 3.58
C SER A 77 -10.65 21.37 4.64
N ASP A 78 -11.31 20.27 5.02
CA ASP A 78 -12.42 20.30 5.98
C ASP A 78 -12.00 19.89 7.40
N ILE A 79 -10.91 19.12 7.55
CA ILE A 79 -10.43 18.61 8.85
C ILE A 79 -9.11 19.26 9.27
N VAL A 80 -8.05 19.14 8.46
CA VAL A 80 -6.68 19.47 8.88
C VAL A 80 -6.42 20.99 8.86
N GLU A 81 -6.65 21.66 7.74
CA GLU A 81 -6.42 23.11 7.60
C GLU A 81 -7.22 23.93 8.63
N PRO A 82 -8.52 23.70 8.85
CA PRO A 82 -9.27 24.48 9.83
C PRO A 82 -8.82 24.23 11.29
N ALA A 83 -8.31 23.04 11.58
CA ALA A 83 -7.74 22.73 12.90
C ALA A 83 -6.42 23.48 13.13
N LEU A 84 -5.60 23.63 12.09
CA LEU A 84 -4.36 24.41 12.11
C LEU A 84 -4.62 25.90 12.25
N GLU A 85 -5.64 26.45 11.58
CA GLU A 85 -6.05 27.85 11.71
C GLU A 85 -6.59 28.18 13.12
N SER A 86 -7.25 27.21 13.75
CA SER A 86 -7.75 27.33 15.12
C SER A 86 -6.62 27.27 16.16
N CYS A 87 -5.48 26.68 15.80
CA CYS A 87 -4.28 26.77 16.60
C CYS A 87 -3.68 28.16 16.43
N ALA A 88 -3.42 28.84 17.54
CA ALA A 88 -2.56 30.02 17.54
C ALA A 88 -1.10 29.57 17.30
N LEU A 89 -0.80 29.07 16.10
CA LEU A 89 0.54 28.84 15.56
C LEU A 89 1.19 30.22 15.35
N GLY A 90 1.45 30.89 16.47
CA GLY A 90 1.83 32.28 16.53
C GLY A 90 3.24 32.52 16.01
N GLU A 91 3.35 33.49 15.09
CA GLU A 91 4.38 34.54 15.08
C GLU A 91 5.85 34.15 15.33
N ASN A 92 6.30 32.96 14.94
CA ASN A 92 7.71 32.59 14.93
C ASN A 92 8.20 32.25 13.51
N CYS A 93 7.85 33.12 12.55
CA CYS A 93 8.27 33.08 11.14
C CYS A 93 9.78 33.42 10.97
N GLY A 94 10.68 32.84 11.76
CA GLY A 94 12.11 33.12 11.65
C GLY A 94 13.04 32.45 12.66
N LYS A 95 12.58 31.47 13.46
CA LYS A 95 13.46 30.66 14.31
C LYS A 95 13.42 29.19 13.85
N PRO A 96 14.54 28.46 13.94
CA PRO A 96 14.51 27.02 13.74
C PRO A 96 13.52 26.42 14.74
N VAL A 97 12.59 25.62 14.23
CA VAL A 97 11.59 24.93 15.04
C VAL A 97 12.33 23.97 15.96
N SER A 98 12.26 24.19 17.27
CA SER A 98 12.80 23.20 18.22
C SER A 98 11.89 21.98 18.27
N GLN A 99 12.48 20.80 18.50
CA GLN A 99 11.72 19.55 18.67
C GLN A 99 10.64 19.68 19.76
N GLU A 100 10.95 20.34 20.88
CA GLU A 100 9.98 20.56 21.98
C GLU A 100 8.80 21.44 21.53
N THR A 101 9.08 22.50 20.76
CA THR A 101 8.04 23.35 20.18
C THR A 101 7.17 22.57 19.19
N PHE A 102 7.79 21.74 18.34
CA PHE A 102 7.07 20.90 17.40
C PHE A 102 6.14 19.92 18.12
N LEU A 103 6.64 19.20 19.14
CA LEU A 103 5.82 18.23 19.90
C LEU A 103 4.64 18.91 20.60
N LEU A 104 4.86 20.10 21.18
CA LEU A 104 3.79 20.82 21.87
C LEU A 104 2.71 21.31 20.89
N GLU A 105 3.13 21.93 19.79
CA GLU A 105 2.20 22.52 18.83
C GLU A 105 1.52 21.46 17.95
N PHE A 106 2.20 20.36 17.61
CA PHE A 106 1.57 19.21 16.96
C PHE A 106 0.48 18.60 17.84
N LYS A 107 0.74 18.41 19.14
CA LYS A 107 -0.25 17.88 20.08
C LYS A 107 -1.51 18.74 20.10
N ARG A 108 -1.34 20.07 20.19
CA ARG A 108 -2.45 21.02 20.11
C ARG A 108 -3.21 20.91 18.78
N ALA A 109 -2.50 20.85 17.66
CA ALA A 109 -3.15 20.67 16.35
C ALA A 109 -3.94 19.37 16.27
N ALA A 110 -3.39 18.27 16.78
CA ALA A 110 -4.04 16.97 16.81
C ALA A 110 -5.30 16.95 17.69
N GLU A 111 -5.31 17.68 18.82
CA GLU A 111 -6.52 17.86 19.63
C GLU A 111 -7.64 18.56 18.84
N HIS A 112 -7.31 19.60 18.06
CA HIS A 112 -8.28 20.29 17.21
C HIS A 112 -8.74 19.41 16.05
N VAL A 113 -7.83 18.66 15.42
CA VAL A 113 -8.19 17.67 14.39
C VAL A 113 -9.15 16.63 14.96
N ALA A 114 -8.88 16.08 16.15
CA ALA A 114 -9.78 15.14 16.80
C ALA A 114 -11.16 15.74 17.10
N GLN A 115 -11.22 17.00 17.55
CA GLN A 115 -12.49 17.69 17.74
C GLN A 115 -13.27 17.82 16.42
N ARG A 116 -12.59 18.14 15.32
CA ARG A 116 -13.21 18.21 13.99
C ARG A 116 -13.71 16.86 13.53
N LEU A 117 -12.93 15.79 13.70
CA LEU A 117 -13.32 14.42 13.37
C LEU A 117 -14.52 13.94 14.19
N LYS A 118 -14.68 14.42 15.43
CA LYS A 118 -15.86 14.12 16.25
C LYS A 118 -17.13 14.73 15.66
N GLU A 119 -17.04 15.92 15.10
CA GLU A 119 -18.15 16.62 14.44
C GLU A 119 -18.40 16.09 13.02
N LEU A 120 -17.33 15.76 12.31
CA LEU A 120 -17.31 15.29 10.92
C LEU A 120 -16.49 13.99 10.82
N PRO A 121 -17.05 12.83 11.24
CA PRO A 121 -16.36 11.56 11.17
C PRO A 121 -16.08 11.15 9.73
N VAL A 122 -14.91 10.58 9.50
CA VAL A 122 -14.45 10.16 8.16
C VAL A 122 -14.55 8.66 8.03
N ILE A 123 -15.21 8.18 6.97
CA ILE A 123 -15.23 6.76 6.65
C ILE A 123 -14.02 6.45 5.78
N VAL A 124 -13.19 5.50 6.21
CA VAL A 124 -11.99 5.07 5.51
C VAL A 124 -12.11 3.60 5.16
N ALA A 125 -11.95 3.27 3.88
CA ALA A 125 -11.68 1.92 3.44
C ALA A 125 -10.19 1.64 3.63
N HIS A 126 -9.90 0.77 4.58
CA HIS A 126 -8.56 0.31 4.90
C HIS A 126 -8.36 -1.11 4.39
N SER A 127 -7.23 -1.38 3.73
CA SER A 127 -6.82 -2.72 3.37
C SER A 127 -5.36 -2.93 3.76
N GLU A 128 -5.05 -4.06 4.37
CA GLU A 128 -3.70 -4.48 4.68
C GLU A 128 -3.45 -5.86 4.08
N ASN A 129 -2.29 -6.01 3.43
CA ASN A 129 -1.86 -7.26 2.84
C ASN A 129 -0.42 -7.57 3.24
N THR A 130 -0.17 -8.82 3.64
CA THR A 130 1.17 -9.30 3.99
C THR A 130 1.61 -10.35 2.99
N PHE A 131 2.73 -10.09 2.32
CA PHE A 131 3.41 -11.05 1.46
C PHE A 131 4.50 -11.75 2.27
N ASP A 132 4.20 -12.97 2.73
CA ASP A 132 5.06 -13.79 3.61
C ASP A 132 5.58 -15.08 2.93
N GLY A 133 5.32 -15.24 1.63
CA GLY A 133 5.68 -16.43 0.86
C GLY A 133 4.74 -17.63 1.04
N SER A 134 3.76 -17.58 1.96
CA SER A 134 2.85 -18.70 2.25
C SER A 134 2.03 -19.14 1.03
N SER A 135 1.56 -18.19 0.23
CA SER A 135 0.81 -18.46 -1.00
C SER A 135 1.67 -19.15 -2.07
N ILE A 136 2.94 -18.78 -2.17
CA ILE A 136 3.91 -19.41 -3.06
C ILE A 136 4.22 -20.83 -2.55
N ARG A 137 4.49 -20.99 -1.25
CA ARG A 137 4.72 -22.29 -0.61
C ARG A 137 3.56 -23.26 -0.87
N ARG A 138 2.32 -22.78 -0.74
CA ARG A 138 1.11 -23.55 -1.03
C ARG A 138 1.08 -24.01 -2.49
N LEU A 139 1.37 -23.11 -3.43
CA LEU A 139 1.42 -23.44 -4.87
C LEU A 139 2.52 -24.47 -5.16
N LEU A 140 3.75 -24.26 -4.65
CA LEU A 140 4.89 -25.15 -4.85
C LEU A 140 4.68 -26.54 -4.24
N SER A 141 3.92 -26.63 -3.14
CA SER A 141 3.60 -27.89 -2.47
C SER A 141 2.54 -28.72 -3.23
N ASN A 142 1.77 -28.11 -4.12
CA ASN A 142 0.76 -28.78 -4.93
C ASN A 142 1.25 -28.94 -6.37
N LYS A 143 1.94 -30.05 -6.64
CA LYS A 143 2.51 -30.35 -7.97
C LYS A 143 1.49 -30.24 -9.10
N PHE A 144 0.26 -30.71 -8.90
CA PHE A 144 -0.78 -30.68 -9.94
C PHE A 144 -1.21 -29.24 -10.27
N GLU A 145 -1.46 -28.41 -9.26
CA GLU A 145 -1.79 -26.99 -9.46
C GLU A 145 -0.63 -26.22 -10.08
N LEU A 146 0.60 -26.46 -9.61
CA LEU A 146 1.81 -25.86 -10.18
C LEU A 146 1.98 -26.21 -11.65
N ASP A 147 1.98 -27.51 -11.99
CA ASP A 147 2.16 -27.98 -13.37
C ASP A 147 1.05 -27.41 -14.27
N LYS A 148 -0.21 -27.41 -13.82
CA LYS A 148 -1.33 -26.81 -14.56
C LYS A 148 -1.10 -25.31 -14.81
N SER A 149 -0.69 -24.57 -13.78
CA SER A 149 -0.48 -23.11 -13.84
C SER A 149 0.64 -22.76 -14.81
N LEU A 150 1.77 -23.47 -14.72
CA LEU A 150 2.91 -23.30 -15.62
C LEU A 150 2.50 -23.65 -17.06
N ASN A 151 1.81 -24.77 -17.29
CA ASN A 151 1.33 -25.14 -18.63
C ASN A 151 0.42 -24.05 -19.23
N THR A 152 -0.50 -23.49 -18.45
CA THR A 152 -1.39 -22.41 -18.90
C THR A 152 -0.60 -21.14 -19.22
N ALA A 153 0.34 -20.73 -18.37
CA ALA A 153 1.17 -19.56 -18.63
C ALA A 153 1.96 -19.71 -19.94
N LEU A 154 2.55 -20.89 -20.17
CA LEU A 154 3.38 -21.17 -21.35
C LEU A 154 2.59 -21.21 -22.67
N GLN A 155 1.27 -21.40 -22.65
CA GLN A 155 0.43 -21.27 -23.86
C GLN A 155 0.40 -19.85 -24.40
N SER A 156 0.61 -18.86 -23.54
CA SER A 156 0.62 -17.43 -23.89
C SER A 156 2.00 -16.90 -24.27
N ILE A 157 3.06 -17.71 -24.13
CA ILE A 157 4.43 -17.29 -24.40
C ILE A 157 4.83 -17.60 -25.85
N PRO A 158 5.32 -16.62 -26.62
CA PRO A 158 5.84 -16.86 -27.96
C PRO A 158 7.02 -17.83 -27.96
N LYS A 159 6.94 -18.86 -28.82
CA LYS A 159 8.02 -19.81 -29.06
C LYS A 159 8.89 -19.37 -30.23
N ASP A 160 10.16 -19.71 -30.19
CA ASP A 160 11.08 -19.44 -31.30
C ASP A 160 10.77 -20.32 -32.53
N LYS A 161 11.51 -20.09 -33.63
CA LYS A 161 11.37 -20.87 -34.88
C LYS A 161 11.66 -22.38 -34.71
N THR A 162 12.27 -22.78 -33.60
CA THR A 162 12.60 -24.17 -33.25
C THR A 162 11.65 -24.78 -32.22
N GLY A 163 10.62 -24.02 -31.78
CA GLY A 163 9.67 -24.44 -30.75
C GLY A 163 10.19 -24.33 -29.31
N LYS A 164 11.34 -23.71 -29.10
CA LYS A 164 11.95 -23.47 -27.78
C LYS A 164 11.49 -22.14 -27.19
N LEU A 165 11.66 -22.00 -25.87
CA LEU A 165 11.27 -20.81 -25.12
C LEU A 165 12.50 -19.95 -24.81
N PRO A 166 12.57 -18.72 -25.32
CA PRO A 166 13.59 -17.75 -24.95
C PRO A 166 13.52 -17.44 -23.45
N LYS A 167 14.66 -17.47 -22.75
CA LYS A 167 14.73 -17.09 -21.32
C LYS A 167 14.33 -15.63 -21.05
N GLU A 168 14.46 -14.74 -22.03
CA GLU A 168 13.92 -13.36 -21.98
C GLU A 168 12.41 -13.30 -21.69
N HIS A 169 11.65 -14.36 -21.99
CA HIS A 169 10.22 -14.44 -21.67
C HIS A 169 9.93 -14.95 -20.25
N LEU A 170 10.94 -15.24 -19.42
CA LEU A 170 10.71 -15.70 -18.04
C LEU A 170 9.99 -14.64 -17.20
N GLN A 171 10.27 -13.35 -17.38
CA GLN A 171 9.54 -12.28 -16.68
C GLN A 171 8.07 -12.26 -17.08
N LEU A 172 7.78 -12.37 -18.38
CA LEU A 172 6.42 -12.45 -18.90
C LEU A 172 5.68 -13.69 -18.36
N ALA A 173 6.35 -14.84 -18.31
CA ALA A 173 5.77 -16.06 -17.77
C ALA A 173 5.56 -15.99 -16.25
N LEU A 174 6.45 -15.31 -15.52
CA LEU A 174 6.27 -15.06 -14.09
C LEU A 174 5.05 -14.17 -13.84
N ASP A 175 4.86 -13.10 -14.62
CA ASP A 175 3.71 -12.19 -14.48
C ASP A 175 2.36 -12.94 -14.63
N LEU A 176 2.32 -13.95 -15.50
CA LEU A 176 1.14 -14.81 -15.68
C LEU A 176 0.90 -15.77 -14.50
N VAL A 177 1.93 -16.14 -13.75
CA VAL A 177 1.85 -17.09 -12.61
C VAL A 177 1.78 -16.35 -11.27
N ALA A 178 2.28 -15.11 -11.20
CA ALA A 178 2.35 -14.30 -9.99
C ALA A 178 0.99 -14.18 -9.25
N PRO A 179 -0.14 -13.86 -9.91
CA PRO A 179 -1.44 -13.82 -9.23
C PRO A 179 -1.85 -15.17 -8.61
N LEU A 180 -1.48 -16.29 -9.23
CA LEU A 180 -1.77 -17.64 -8.73
C LEU A 180 -0.89 -17.99 -7.51
N ALA A 181 0.30 -17.41 -7.46
CA ALA A 181 1.24 -17.50 -6.35
C ALA A 181 0.93 -16.49 -5.22
N GLY A 182 -0.12 -15.68 -5.35
CA GLY A 182 -0.48 -14.64 -4.40
C GLY A 182 0.45 -13.44 -4.41
N LEU A 183 1.21 -13.25 -5.50
CA LEU A 183 2.06 -12.10 -5.73
C LEU A 183 1.27 -10.99 -6.44
N PRO A 184 1.59 -9.71 -6.17
CA PRO A 184 0.99 -8.60 -6.88
C PRO A 184 1.52 -8.56 -8.32
N PRO A 185 0.84 -7.84 -9.24
CA PRO A 185 1.35 -7.59 -10.58
C PRO A 185 2.73 -6.92 -10.53
N LEU A 186 3.60 -7.24 -11.49
CA LEU A 186 4.90 -6.56 -11.61
C LEU A 186 4.70 -5.05 -11.84
N GLY A 187 5.50 -4.23 -11.17
CA GLY A 187 5.38 -2.77 -11.21
C GLY A 187 4.39 -2.19 -10.20
N ALA A 188 3.62 -3.02 -9.48
CA ALA A 188 2.69 -2.54 -8.46
C ALA A 188 3.42 -2.12 -7.17
N LEU A 189 4.54 -2.78 -6.85
CA LEU A 189 5.30 -2.54 -5.61
C LEU A 189 6.80 -2.65 -5.90
N ASN A 190 7.51 -1.53 -5.79
CA ASN A 190 8.95 -1.46 -6.05
C ASN A 190 9.76 -2.47 -5.20
N GLU A 191 9.38 -2.68 -3.94
CA GLU A 191 10.04 -3.63 -3.05
C GLU A 191 9.88 -5.07 -3.53
N MET A 192 8.68 -5.45 -3.96
CA MET A 192 8.41 -6.77 -4.53
C MET A 192 9.14 -6.97 -5.86
N ASP A 193 9.17 -5.94 -6.72
CA ASP A 193 9.87 -6.00 -8.00
C ASP A 193 11.37 -6.19 -7.81
N ASN A 194 11.98 -5.50 -6.85
CA ASN A 194 13.40 -5.68 -6.51
C ASN A 194 13.69 -7.10 -6.03
N LEU A 195 12.83 -7.66 -5.18
CA LEU A 195 12.92 -9.03 -4.68
C LEU A 195 12.84 -10.05 -5.83
N ILE A 196 11.89 -9.86 -6.73
CA ILE A 196 11.74 -10.70 -7.93
C ILE A 196 12.99 -10.59 -8.81
N LEU A 197 13.49 -9.39 -9.09
CA LEU A 197 14.71 -9.18 -9.87
C LEU A 197 15.93 -9.85 -9.25
N ASP A 198 16.06 -9.85 -7.93
CA ASP A 198 17.16 -10.52 -7.24
C ASP A 198 17.02 -12.05 -7.30
N ALA A 199 15.79 -12.59 -7.21
CA ALA A 199 15.53 -14.00 -7.47
C ALA A 199 15.92 -14.42 -8.91
N PHE A 200 15.64 -13.58 -9.91
CA PHE A 200 16.07 -13.81 -11.30
C PHE A 200 17.59 -13.93 -11.42
N LYS A 201 18.35 -13.04 -10.76
CA LYS A 201 19.82 -13.07 -10.76
C LYS A 201 20.35 -14.33 -10.07
N MET A 202 19.76 -14.72 -8.94
CA MET A 202 20.19 -15.91 -8.18
C MET A 202 20.03 -17.22 -8.96
N VAL A 203 18.96 -17.34 -9.74
CA VAL A 203 18.65 -18.56 -10.52
C VAL A 203 19.42 -18.62 -11.86
N ALA A 204 20.28 -17.62 -12.14
CA ALA A 204 21.03 -17.52 -13.40
C ALA A 204 20.11 -17.64 -14.63
N ALA A 205 18.95 -16.97 -14.56
CA ALA A 205 17.91 -17.04 -15.56
C ALA A 205 18.25 -16.29 -16.87
N ASP A 206 19.40 -15.60 -16.97
CA ASP A 206 19.67 -14.69 -18.09
C ASP A 206 21.02 -14.96 -18.78
N ASP A 207 21.08 -16.00 -19.60
CA ASP A 207 22.15 -16.22 -20.59
C ASP A 207 21.66 -16.07 -22.04
N GLY A 208 20.45 -15.52 -22.24
CA GLY A 208 19.81 -15.31 -23.55
C GLY A 208 19.46 -16.58 -24.33
N LYS A 209 19.67 -17.78 -23.76
CA LYS A 209 19.44 -19.04 -24.49
C LYS A 209 17.97 -19.41 -24.53
N ALA A 210 17.55 -20.00 -25.64
CA ALA A 210 16.27 -20.67 -25.73
C ALA A 210 16.36 -22.08 -25.14
N VAL A 211 15.46 -22.40 -24.21
CA VAL A 211 15.42 -23.66 -23.47
C VAL A 211 14.19 -24.50 -23.83
N LYS A 212 14.23 -25.78 -23.48
CA LYS A 212 13.05 -26.65 -23.62
C LYS A 212 12.01 -26.30 -22.57
N GLU A 213 10.77 -26.68 -22.83
CA GLU A 213 9.63 -26.43 -21.95
C GLU A 213 9.85 -26.90 -20.50
N ASP A 214 10.38 -28.11 -20.29
CA ASP A 214 10.63 -28.64 -18.94
C ASP A 214 11.70 -27.84 -18.18
N GLU A 215 12.75 -27.39 -18.88
CA GLU A 215 13.80 -26.56 -18.31
C GLU A 215 13.27 -25.15 -17.99
N PHE A 216 12.42 -24.60 -18.84
CA PHE A 216 11.75 -23.32 -18.61
C PHE A 216 10.83 -23.37 -17.38
N LYS A 217 10.02 -24.44 -17.24
CA LYS A 217 9.18 -24.68 -16.06
C LYS A 217 10.01 -24.82 -14.79
N LYS A 218 11.14 -25.51 -14.88
CA LYS A 218 12.08 -25.67 -13.76
C LYS A 218 12.64 -24.31 -13.31
N LEU A 219 13.09 -23.47 -14.25
CA LEU A 219 13.59 -22.12 -13.94
C LEU A 219 12.51 -21.25 -13.28
N LEU A 220 11.28 -21.25 -13.79
CA LEU A 220 10.17 -20.52 -13.16
C LEU A 220 9.89 -21.01 -11.74
N THR A 221 9.92 -22.33 -11.54
CA THR A 221 9.70 -22.94 -10.22
C THR A 221 10.82 -22.55 -9.25
N GLU A 222 12.07 -22.51 -9.71
CA GLU A 222 13.22 -22.09 -8.91
C GLU A 222 13.14 -20.60 -8.55
N ILE A 223 12.72 -19.73 -9.48
CA ILE A 223 12.49 -18.30 -9.22
C ILE A 223 11.40 -18.12 -8.15
N LEU A 224 10.25 -18.80 -8.29
CA LEU A 224 9.19 -18.78 -7.28
C LEU A 224 9.70 -19.27 -5.92
N GLY A 225 10.51 -20.32 -5.89
CA GLY A 225 11.14 -20.83 -4.67
C GLY A 225 12.09 -19.82 -4.03
N ALA A 226 12.89 -19.10 -4.82
CA ALA A 226 13.78 -18.05 -4.33
C ALA A 226 12.98 -16.87 -3.75
N VAL A 227 11.94 -16.41 -4.45
CA VAL A 227 11.04 -15.35 -3.96
C VAL A 227 10.38 -15.77 -2.63
N MET A 228 9.89 -17.01 -2.56
CA MET A 228 9.30 -17.57 -1.35
C MET A 228 10.27 -17.50 -0.15
N LEU A 229 11.50 -17.95 -0.31
CA LEU A 229 12.50 -17.94 0.77
C LEU A 229 12.86 -16.52 1.24
N GLN A 230 12.90 -15.55 0.31
CA GLN A 230 13.15 -14.16 0.66
C GLN A 230 11.98 -13.56 1.45
N LEU A 231 10.73 -13.79 1.03
CA LEU A 231 9.53 -13.32 1.74
C LEU A 231 9.35 -14.00 3.10
N GLU A 232 9.72 -15.28 3.24
CA GLU A 232 9.68 -15.97 4.54
C GLU A 232 10.69 -15.39 5.54
N SER A 233 11.80 -14.84 5.03
CA SER A 233 12.83 -14.21 5.85
C SER A 233 12.49 -12.76 6.20
N ASN A 234 11.89 -12.03 5.26
CA ASN A 234 11.48 -10.64 5.41
C ASN A 234 10.14 -10.39 4.69
N PRO A 235 8.99 -10.56 5.39
CA PRO A 235 7.68 -10.32 4.83
C PRO A 235 7.48 -8.85 4.44
N ILE A 236 6.73 -8.61 3.36
CA ILE A 236 6.37 -7.26 2.91
C ILE A 236 4.94 -6.94 3.36
N LEU A 237 4.76 -5.86 4.11
CA LEU A 237 3.45 -5.36 4.52
C LEU A 237 3.05 -4.19 3.62
N VAL A 238 1.84 -4.25 3.07
CA VAL A 238 1.28 -3.18 2.25
C VAL A 238 -0.06 -2.79 2.81
N SER A 239 -0.18 -1.54 3.24
CA SER A 239 -1.45 -0.95 3.63
C SER A 239 -1.88 0.10 2.60
N SER A 240 -3.19 0.21 2.41
CA SER A 240 -3.82 1.24 1.59
C SER A 240 -5.04 1.78 2.33
N ASN A 241 -5.17 3.11 2.31
CA ASN A 241 -6.23 3.83 2.99
C ASN A 241 -6.90 4.75 1.97
N SER A 242 -8.21 4.67 1.85
CA SER A 242 -8.99 5.53 0.95
C SER A 242 -10.23 6.07 1.65
N VAL A 243 -10.45 7.38 1.55
CA VAL A 243 -11.66 8.00 2.08
C VAL A 243 -12.86 7.58 1.24
N VAL A 244 -13.91 7.11 1.90
CA VAL A 244 -15.16 6.73 1.27
C VAL A 244 -16.04 7.97 1.20
N HIS A 245 -16.08 8.56 0.02
CA HIS A 245 -17.06 9.59 -0.30
C HIS A 245 -18.40 8.93 -0.58
N GLU A 246 -19.47 9.34 0.11
CA GLU A 246 -20.81 8.95 -0.31
C GLU A 246 -21.01 9.38 -1.77
N PRO A 247 -21.54 8.51 -2.66
CA PRO A 247 -21.88 8.95 -3.99
C PRO A 247 -22.87 10.10 -3.85
N LEU A 248 -22.51 11.28 -4.36
CA LEU A 248 -23.41 12.42 -4.46
C LEU A 248 -24.72 11.91 -5.06
N ALA A 249 -25.74 11.76 -4.22
CA ALA A 249 -27.05 11.38 -4.70
C ALA A 249 -27.44 12.42 -5.74
N CYS A 250 -27.46 12.03 -7.01
CA CYS A 250 -27.94 12.88 -8.08
C CYS A 250 -29.29 13.44 -7.61
N SER A 251 -29.35 14.77 -7.48
CA SER A 251 -30.54 15.51 -7.07
C SER A 251 -31.76 14.92 -7.74
N SER A 252 -32.55 14.16 -6.98
CA SER A 252 -33.86 13.71 -7.45
C SER A 252 -34.75 14.93 -7.43
N THR A 253 -34.77 15.68 -8.53
CA THR A 253 -35.83 16.64 -8.81
C THR A 253 -37.13 15.85 -8.90
N LEU A 254 -37.81 15.80 -7.75
CA LEU A 254 -39.21 15.41 -7.62
C LEU A 254 -40.03 16.13 -8.68
N LEU A 255 -40.46 15.38 -9.70
CA LEU A 255 -41.51 15.82 -10.61
C LEU A 255 -42.79 15.99 -9.79
N THR A 256 -43.23 17.23 -9.64
CA THR A 256 -44.57 17.54 -9.10
C THR A 256 -45.62 17.13 -10.13
N PRO A 257 -46.74 16.51 -9.72
CA PRO A 257 -47.82 16.21 -10.64
C PRO A 257 -48.61 17.48 -10.92
N SER A 258 -48.78 17.82 -12.19
CA SER A 258 -49.67 18.89 -12.63
C SER A 258 -51.12 18.53 -12.30
N SER A 259 -51.83 19.45 -11.64
CA SER A 259 -53.30 19.43 -11.51
C SER A 259 -53.97 19.97 -12.77
#